data_AF-A0A3D0ZX34-F1
#
_entry.id   AF-A0A3D0ZX34-F1
#
_cell.length_a   1.000
_cell.length_b   1.000
_cell.length_c   1.000
_cell.angle_alpha   90.00
_cell.angle_beta   90.00
_cell.angle_gamma   90.00
#
_symmetry.space_group_name_H-M   'P 1'
#
loop_
_entity.id
_entity.type
_entity.pdbx_description
1 polymer ?
#
loop_
_entity_poly.entity_id
_entity_poly.type
_entity_poly.pdbx_seq_one_letter_code
_entity_poly.pdbx_strand_id
1 'polypeptide(L)'
;MKIACLLMLLFLSILVSLLTGSVPITMNELREVLSLEGDYRLMTIVLDIRLPRSLLALMVGAGVAVAGASIQGLFRNPLADP
;
A
#
# COMPACT_ATOMS: atom_id res chain seq x y z
N MET A 1 10.67 16.61 9.40
CA MET A 1 11.43 15.44 8.90
C MET A 1 10.73 14.10 9.15
N LYS A 2 10.17 13.81 10.33
CA LYS A 2 9.49 12.53 10.63
C LYS A 2 8.36 12.17 9.63
N ILE A 3 7.45 13.11 9.35
CA ILE A 3 6.33 12.90 8.42
C ILE A 3 6.83 12.58 7.00
N ALA A 4 7.83 13.33 6.52
CA ALA A 4 8.43 13.07 5.21
C ALA A 4 9.02 11.65 5.11
N CYS A 5 9.67 11.18 6.18
CA CYS A 5 10.19 9.81 6.25
C CYS A 5 9.06 8.76 6.20
N LEU A 6 7.95 8.99 6.92
CA LEU A 6 6.78 8.09 6.89
C LEU A 6 6.12 8.06 5.50
N LEU A 7 5.98 9.21 4.85
CA LEU A 7 5.45 9.28 3.48
C LEU A 7 6.36 8.57 2.48
N MET A 8 7.68 8.72 2.63
CA MET A 8 8.66 8.00 1.81
C MET A 8 8.56 6.48 2.01
N LEU A 9 8.44 6.03 3.26
CA LEU A 9 8.26 4.61 3.60
C LEU A 9 6.93 4.07 3.06
N LEU A 10 5.85 4.84 3.13
CA LEU A 10 4.55 4.48 2.55
C LEU A 10 4.64 4.32 1.03
N PHE A 11 5.32 5.25 0.35
CA PHE A 11 5.53 5.15 -1.09
C PHE A 11 6.36 3.92 -1.47
N LEU A 12 7.46 3.67 -0.73
CA LEU A 12 8.30 2.48 -0.92
C LEU A 12 7.52 1.18 -0.68
N SER A 13 6.66 1.12 0.34
CA SER A 13 5.88 -0.09 0.64
C SER A 13 4.86 -0.42 -0.46
N ILE A 14 4.21 0.60 -1.05
CA ILE A 14 3.35 0.41 -2.22
C ILE A 14 4.17 -0.12 -3.39
N LEU A 15 5.33 0.49 -3.67
CA LEU A 15 6.20 0.06 -4.77
C LEU A 15 6.66 -1.39 -4.61
N VAL A 16 7.08 -1.77 -3.40
CA VAL A 16 7.42 -3.17 -3.08
C VAL A 16 6.20 -4.09 -3.25
N SER A 17 5.02 -3.66 -2.80
CA SER A 17 3.79 -4.44 -2.96
C SER A 17 3.38 -4.66 -4.42
N LEU A 18 3.72 -3.74 -5.33
CA LEU A 18 3.44 -3.89 -6.75
C LEU A 18 4.44 -4.82 -7.44
N LEU A 19 5.72 -4.77 -7.04
CA LEU A 19 6.79 -5.59 -7.62
C LEU A 19 6.76 -7.05 -7.11
N THR A 20 6.33 -7.26 -5.87
CA THR A 20 6.27 -8.59 -5.25
C THR A 20 4.94 -9.30 -5.51
N GLY A 21 4.98 -10.61 -5.75
CA GLY A 21 3.81 -11.43 -5.97
C GLY A 21 4.14 -12.76 -6.64
N SER A 22 3.12 -13.54 -7.00
CA SER A 22 3.27 -14.86 -7.64
C SER A 22 3.96 -14.81 -8.99
N VAL A 23 3.87 -13.67 -9.69
CA VAL A 23 4.62 -13.38 -10.91
C VAL A 23 5.58 -12.23 -10.57
N PRO A 24 6.91 -12.45 -10.54
CA PRO A 24 7.82 -11.34 -10.29
C PRO A 24 7.69 -10.32 -11.43
N ILE A 25 7.61 -9.03 -11.09
CA ILE A 25 7.53 -7.93 -12.05
C ILE A 25 8.76 -7.06 -11.86
N THR A 26 9.46 -6.77 -12.95
CA THR A 26 10.63 -5.89 -12.96
C THR A 26 10.21 -4.42 -12.96
N MET A 27 11.14 -3.54 -12.59
CA MET A 27 10.87 -2.10 -12.57
C MET A 27 10.56 -1.52 -13.96
N ASN A 28 11.10 -2.12 -15.02
CA ASN A 28 10.83 -1.71 -16.40
C ASN A 28 9.41 -2.12 -16.82
N GLU A 29 9.02 -3.37 -16.59
CA GLU A 29 7.66 -3.86 -16.86
C GLU A 29 6.60 -3.07 -16.07
N LEU A 30 6.89 -2.70 -14.82
CA LEU A 30 5.99 -1.85 -14.04
C LEU A 30 5.79 -0.48 -14.69
N ARG A 31 6.84 0.13 -15.26
CA ARG A 31 6.73 1.42 -15.96
C ARG A 31 5.92 1.29 -17.24
N GLU A 32 6.15 0.24 -18.02
CA GLU A 32 5.38 -0.06 -19.23
C GLU A 32 3.89 -0.19 -18.89
N VAL A 33 3.56 -1.03 -17.91
CA VAL A 33 2.18 -1.24 -17.45
C VAL A 33 1.52 0.06 -16.96
N LEU A 34 2.26 0.91 -16.24
CA LEU A 34 1.75 2.22 -15.79
C LEU A 34 1.57 3.22 -16.94
N SER A 35 2.37 3.12 -18.00
CA SER A 35 2.20 3.87 -19.25
C SER A 35 1.09 3.30 -20.14
N LEU A 36 0.41 2.22 -19.71
CA LEU A 36 -0.59 1.48 -20.49
C LEU A 36 0.01 0.86 -21.77
N GLU A 37 1.30 0.58 -21.74
CA GLU A 37 2.07 -0.04 -22.81
C GLU A 37 2.52 -1.43 -22.34
N GLY A 38 2.62 -2.42 -23.22
CA GLY A 38 3.14 -3.76 -22.89
C GLY A 38 2.09 -4.86 -22.75
N ASP A 39 2.45 -5.94 -22.04
CA ASP A 39 1.67 -7.19 -21.98
C ASP A 39 0.36 -7.00 -21.18
N TYR A 40 -0.78 -7.24 -21.84
CA TYR A 40 -2.11 -7.19 -21.25
C TYR A 40 -2.24 -8.07 -19.99
N ARG A 41 -1.56 -9.22 -19.96
CA ARG A 41 -1.56 -10.09 -18.78
C ARG A 41 -0.92 -9.43 -17.57
N LEU A 42 0.23 -8.77 -17.75
CA LEU A 42 0.91 -8.03 -16.68
C LEU A 42 0.08 -6.83 -16.25
N MET A 43 -0.55 -6.16 -17.22
CA MET A 43 -1.45 -5.04 -16.98
C MET A 43 -2.63 -5.41 -16.08
N THR A 44 -3.35 -6.50 -16.39
CA THR A 44 -4.42 -7.03 -15.51
C THR A 44 -3.90 -7.40 -14.12
N ILE A 45 -2.73 -8.02 -14.02
CA ILE A 45 -2.15 -8.39 -12.72
C ILE A 45 -1.85 -7.14 -11.87
N VAL A 46 -1.26 -6.10 -12.45
CA VAL A 46 -0.89 -4.89 -11.70
C VAL A 46 -2.11 -4.03 -11.42
N LEU A 47 -2.89 -3.68 -12.45
CA LEU A 47 -3.95 -2.68 -12.36
C LEU A 47 -5.24 -3.23 -11.74
N ASP A 48 -5.64 -4.47 -12.07
CA ASP A 48 -6.92 -5.02 -11.63
C ASP A 48 -6.80 -5.87 -10.36
N ILE A 49 -5.58 -6.30 -10.00
CA ILE A 49 -5.36 -7.18 -8.84
C ILE A 49 -4.45 -6.53 -7.78
N ARG A 50 -3.21 -6.16 -8.12
CA ARG A 50 -2.25 -5.69 -7.11
C ARG A 50 -2.56 -4.30 -6.61
N LEU A 51 -2.77 -3.35 -7.51
CA LEU A 51 -3.05 -1.96 -7.18
C LEU A 51 -4.29 -1.82 -6.27
N PRO A 52 -5.46 -2.39 -6.60
CA PRO A 52 -6.63 -2.31 -5.72
C PRO A 52 -6.40 -2.99 -4.38
N ARG A 53 -5.66 -4.11 -4.34
CA ARG A 53 -5.27 -4.77 -3.08
C ARG A 53 -4.37 -3.89 -2.21
N SER A 54 -3.35 -3.24 -2.79
CA SER A 54 -2.45 -2.35 -2.07
C SER A 54 -3.19 -1.12 -1.52
N LEU A 55 -4.12 -0.55 -2.31
CA LEU A 55 -4.99 0.55 -1.88
C LEU A 55 -5.89 0.11 -0.73
N LEU A 56 -6.51 -1.07 -0.83
CA LEU A 56 -7.35 -1.61 0.24
C LEU A 56 -6.54 -1.84 1.52
N ALA A 57 -5.34 -2.41 1.43
CA ALA A 57 -4.46 -2.59 2.59
C ALA A 57 -4.10 -1.25 3.26
N LEU A 58 -3.85 -0.21 2.47
CA LEU A 58 -3.59 1.14 2.97
C LEU A 58 -4.81 1.71 3.70
N MET A 59 -6.00 1.62 3.11
CA MET A 59 -7.24 2.12 3.72
C MET A 59 -7.58 1.38 5.01
N VAL A 60 -7.47 0.05 5.01
CA VAL A 60 -7.73 -0.78 6.20
C VAL A 60 -6.71 -0.45 7.30
N GLY A 61 -5.42 -0.41 6.98
CA GLY A 61 -4.37 -0.08 7.95
C GLY A 61 -4.54 1.32 8.55
N ALA A 62 -4.89 2.31 7.72
CA ALA A 62 -5.19 3.66 8.19
C ALA A 62 -6.44 3.68 9.10
N GLY A 63 -7.49 2.96 8.74
CA GLY A 63 -8.71 2.83 9.55
C GLY A 63 -8.44 2.25 10.93
N VAL A 64 -7.70 1.13 11.00
CA VAL A 64 -7.32 0.49 12.27
C VAL A 64 -6.43 1.41 13.10
N ALA A 65 -5.44 2.07 12.49
CA ALA A 65 -4.56 2.99 13.20
C ALA A 65 -5.30 4.19 13.79
N VAL A 66 -6.26 4.76 13.04
CA VAL A 66 -7.10 5.88 13.54
C VAL A 66 -8.01 5.41 14.65
N ALA A 67 -8.70 4.27 14.49
CA ALA A 67 -9.55 3.71 15.55
C ALA A 67 -8.77 3.45 16.85
N GLY A 68 -7.56 2.89 16.73
CA GLY A 68 -6.63 2.68 17.84
C GLY A 68 -6.23 3.96 18.54
N ALA A 69 -5.77 4.96 17.79
CA ALA A 69 -5.41 6.25 18.35
C ALA A 69 -6.60 6.94 19.04
N SER A 70 -7.81 6.83 18.48
CA SER A 70 -9.02 7.39 19.07
C SER A 70 -9.40 6.71 20.39
N ILE A 71 -9.38 5.37 20.45
CA ILE A 71 -9.71 4.61 21.67
C ILE A 71 -8.66 4.86 22.76
N GLN A 72 -7.37 4.84 22.40
CA GLN A 72 -6.28 5.15 23.34
C GLN A 72 -6.41 6.57 23.89
N GLY A 73 -6.80 7.54 23.05
CA GLY A 73 -7.06 8.92 23.47
C GLY A 73 -8.28 9.07 24.37
N LEU A 74 -9.37 8.36 24.07
CA LEU A 74 -10.62 8.37 24.84
C LEU A 74 -10.42 7.81 26.25
N PHE A 75 -9.82 6.64 26.37
CA PHE A 75 -9.55 6.01 27.67
C PHE A 75 -8.31 6.54 28.36
N ARG A 76 -7.50 7.37 27.67
CA ARG A 76 -6.17 7.80 28.12
C ARG A 76 -5.31 6.61 28.57
N ASN A 77 -5.48 5.48 27.90
CA ASN A 77 -4.81 4.23 28.19
C ASN A 77 -4.13 3.74 26.91
N PRO A 78 -2.79 3.74 26.84
CA PRO A 78 -2.06 3.31 25.65
C PRO A 78 -2.22 1.82 25.32
N LEU A 79 -2.81 1.02 26.22
CA LEU A 79 -3.08 -0.40 26.02
C LEU A 79 -4.51 -0.69 25.54
N ALA A 80 -5.34 0.32 25.36
CA ALA A 80 -6.69 0.14 24.83
C ALA A 80 -6.62 -0.16 23.32
N ASP A 81 -7.26 -1.24 22.88
CA ASP A 81 -7.25 -1.74 21.50
C ASP A 81 -8.66 -1.65 20.88
N PRO A 82 -8.80 -1.25 19.59
CA PRO A 82 -10.04 -1.26 18.81
C PRO A 82 -10.66 -2.63 18.55
#